data_AF-A0A5D6Y901-F1
#
_entry.id   AF-A0A5D6Y901-F1
#
_cell.length_a   1.000
_cell.length_b   1.000
_cell.length_c   1.000
_cell.angle_alpha   90.00
_cell.angle_beta   90.00
_cell.angle_gamma   90.00
#
_symmetry.space_group_name_H-M   'P 1'
#
loop_
_entity.id
_entity.type
_entity.pdbx_description
1 polymer ?
#
loop_
_entity_poly.entity_id
_entity_poly.type
_entity_poly.pdbx_seq_one_letter_code
_entity_poly.pdbx_strand_id
1 'polypeptide(L)'
;MWSQRPLRDAIFRGHVGNLRVSVVVARDTVREAARRWQLPPGARATQLWGEYMAGTAMLSSFFKGDERVKLLLRSPAVQKLYVEAAAVGEVRALSRQVLCVAWYDDDWA
;
A
#
# COMPACT_ATOMS: atom_id res chain seq x y z
N MET A 1 16.93 23.33 -18.07
CA MET A 1 17.06 21.86 -18.10
C MET A 1 16.34 21.27 -16.88
N TRP A 2 15.03 21.06 -16.97
CA TRP A 2 14.15 20.65 -15.83
C TRP A 2 13.36 19.37 -16.13
N SER A 3 13.77 18.60 -17.14
CA SER A 3 13.15 17.34 -17.51
C SER A 3 13.98 16.21 -16.89
N GLN A 4 13.34 15.26 -16.21
CA GLN A 4 13.90 14.01 -15.66
C GLN A 4 14.40 14.00 -14.21
N ARG A 5 13.68 14.62 -13.26
CA ARG A 5 13.70 14.05 -11.90
C ARG A 5 12.76 12.84 -11.89
N PRO A 6 13.23 11.61 -11.62
CA PRO A 6 12.31 10.49 -11.43
C PRO A 6 11.36 10.88 -10.30
N LEU A 7 10.05 10.79 -10.57
CA LEU A 7 8.99 10.98 -9.59
C LEU A 7 9.19 9.94 -8.49
N ARG A 8 9.90 10.33 -7.42
CA ARG A 8 10.08 9.49 -6.24
C ARG A 8 8.76 9.39 -5.50
N ASP A 9 8.57 8.25 -4.87
CA ASP A 9 7.48 8.08 -3.92
C ASP A 9 7.60 9.11 -2.78
N ALA A 10 6.47 9.72 -2.44
CA ALA A 10 6.43 10.83 -1.50
C ALA A 10 5.06 10.90 -0.82
N ILE A 11 5.08 11.36 0.43
CA ILE A 11 3.88 11.68 1.21
C ILE A 11 3.96 13.17 1.55
N PHE A 12 3.07 13.96 0.96
CA PHE A 12 2.93 15.37 1.26
C PHE A 12 1.85 15.55 2.32
N ARG A 13 2.16 16.32 3.36
CA ARG A 13 1.21 16.68 4.41
C ARG A 13 1.06 18.18 4.44
N GLY A 14 -0.18 18.65 4.53
CA GLY A 14 -0.51 20.06 4.59
C GLY A 14 -1.63 20.35 5.57
N HIS A 15 -1.70 21.60 6.00
CA HIS A 15 -2.79 22.14 6.80
C HIS A 15 -3.40 23.33 6.08
N VAL A 16 -4.73 23.36 6.03
CA VAL A 16 -5.51 24.50 5.54
C VAL A 16 -6.53 24.83 6.62
N GLY A 17 -6.24 25.83 7.45
CA GLY A 17 -7.01 26.10 8.66
C GLY A 17 -7.04 24.88 9.60
N ASN A 18 -8.23 24.38 9.90
CA ASN A 18 -8.43 23.19 10.73
C ASN A 18 -8.45 21.86 9.93
N LEU A 19 -8.28 21.92 8.60
CA LEU A 19 -8.28 20.74 7.75
C LEU A 19 -6.86 20.19 7.59
N ARG A 20 -6.68 18.89 7.83
CA ARG A 20 -5.43 18.18 7.52
C ARG A 20 -5.58 17.47 6.19
N VAL A 21 -4.63 17.68 5.29
CA VAL A 21 -4.61 17.07 3.97
C VAL A 21 -3.33 16.25 3.81
N SER A 22 -3.45 15.07 3.22
CA SER A 22 -2.32 14.20 2.90
C SER A 22 -2.44 13.75 1.44
N VAL A 23 -1.34 13.81 0.70
CA VAL A 23 -1.25 13.38 -0.70
C VAL A 23 -0.12 12.36 -0.81
N VAL A 24 -0.43 11.18 -1.33
CA VAL A 24 0.51 10.07 -1.45
C VAL A 24 0.79 9.78 -2.91
N VAL A 25 2.08 9.72 -3.26
CA VAL A 25 2.60 9.21 -4.53
C VAL A 25 3.36 7.94 -4.21
N ALA A 26 2.88 6.78 -4.67
CA ALA A 26 3.44 5.46 -4.35
C ALA A 26 3.73 4.61 -5.61
N ARG A 27 4.19 5.25 -6.69
CA ARG A 27 4.38 4.60 -8.00
C ARG A 27 5.42 3.49 -7.95
N ASP A 28 6.59 3.78 -7.37
CA ASP A 28 7.71 2.84 -7.38
C ASP A 28 7.49 1.70 -6.38
N THR A 29 6.86 1.98 -5.24
CA THR A 29 6.43 0.98 -4.24
C THR A 29 5.41 0.01 -4.83
N VAL A 30 4.41 0.52 -5.58
CA VAL A 30 3.43 -0.34 -6.27
C VAL A 30 4.11 -1.20 -7.33
N ARG A 31 5.01 -0.62 -8.12
CA ARG A 31 5.76 -1.36 -9.15
C ARG A 31 6.64 -2.44 -8.54
N GLU A 32 7.35 -2.11 -7.47
CA GLU A 32 8.24 -3.03 -6.78
C GLU A 32 7.48 -4.23 -6.24
N ALA A 33 6.30 -4.00 -5.70
CA ALA A 33 5.49 -5.10 -5.21
C ALA A 33 4.80 -5.89 -6.30
N ALA A 34 4.33 -5.25 -7.37
CA ALA A 34 3.82 -5.98 -8.53
C ALA A 34 4.91 -6.90 -9.08
N ARG A 35 6.17 -6.46 -9.09
CA ARG A 35 7.33 -7.29 -9.43
C ARG A 35 7.54 -8.44 -8.43
N ARG A 36 7.53 -8.17 -7.13
CA ARG A 36 7.73 -9.19 -6.08
C ARG A 36 6.66 -10.27 -6.09
N TRP A 37 5.41 -9.88 -6.29
CA TRP A 37 4.24 -10.75 -6.26
C TRP A 37 3.81 -11.23 -7.65
N GLN A 38 4.61 -10.94 -8.69
CA GLN A 38 4.35 -11.31 -10.09
C GLN A 38 2.94 -10.90 -10.58
N LEU A 39 2.43 -9.77 -10.09
CA LEU A 39 1.12 -9.27 -10.47
C LEU A 39 1.21 -8.58 -11.83
N PRO A 40 0.35 -8.90 -12.81
CA PRO A 40 0.39 -8.26 -14.11
C PRO A 40 0.15 -6.74 -13.99
N PRO A 41 0.97 -5.89 -14.62
CA PRO A 41 0.73 -4.45 -14.67
C PRO A 41 -0.63 -4.18 -15.32
N GLY A 42 -1.52 -3.50 -14.60
CA GLY A 42 -2.88 -3.19 -15.08
C GLY A 42 -3.96 -4.21 -14.72
N ALA A 43 -3.61 -5.36 -14.12
CA ALA A 43 -4.61 -6.26 -13.54
C ALA A 43 -5.36 -5.56 -12.38
N ARG A 44 -6.64 -5.93 -12.20
CA ARG A 44 -7.46 -5.40 -11.10
C ARG A 44 -6.83 -5.63 -9.72
N ALA A 45 -6.17 -6.77 -9.54
CA ALA A 45 -5.42 -7.08 -8.32
C ALA A 45 -4.31 -6.04 -8.06
N THR A 46 -3.53 -5.64 -9.07
CA THR A 46 -2.47 -4.63 -8.97
C THR A 46 -3.04 -3.24 -8.65
N GLN A 47 -4.19 -2.88 -9.24
CA GLN A 47 -4.86 -1.62 -8.95
C GLN A 47 -5.33 -1.55 -7.50
N LEU A 48 -6.05 -2.59 -7.04
CA LEU A 48 -6.47 -2.70 -5.65
C LEU A 48 -5.25 -2.64 -4.72
N TRP A 49 -4.19 -3.35 -5.05
CA TRP A 49 -2.97 -3.32 -4.26
C TRP A 49 -2.40 -1.89 -4.10
N GLY A 50 -2.36 -1.11 -5.18
CA GLY A 50 -1.93 0.27 -5.14
C GLY A 50 -2.88 1.22 -4.41
N GLU A 51 -4.19 1.07 -4.60
CA GLU A 51 -5.21 1.85 -3.90
C GLU A 51 -5.13 1.63 -2.39
N TYR A 52 -5.05 0.38 -1.95
CA TYR A 52 -5.01 0.04 -0.52
C TYR A 52 -3.68 0.46 0.11
N MET A 53 -2.55 0.26 -0.56
CA MET A 53 -1.27 0.79 -0.06
C MET A 53 -1.27 2.31 0.09
N ALA A 54 -1.70 3.03 -0.96
CA ALA A 54 -1.74 4.48 -0.91
C ALA A 54 -2.68 4.97 0.19
N GLY A 55 -3.85 4.32 0.36
CA GLY A 55 -4.79 4.60 1.42
C GLY A 55 -4.22 4.35 2.82
N THR A 56 -3.57 3.19 3.04
CA THR A 56 -2.96 2.86 4.33
C THR A 56 -1.78 3.77 4.68
N ALA A 57 -0.96 4.14 3.69
CA ALA A 57 0.13 5.11 3.86
C ALA A 57 -0.41 6.53 4.15
N MET A 58 -1.51 6.91 3.53
CA MET A 58 -2.18 8.19 3.81
C MET A 58 -2.72 8.20 5.24
N LEU A 59 -3.36 7.11 5.69
CA LEU A 59 -3.86 6.97 7.06
C LEU A 59 -2.72 7.04 8.08
N SER A 60 -1.62 6.31 7.87
CA SER A 60 -0.47 6.33 8.77
C SER A 60 0.19 7.70 8.85
N SER A 61 0.08 8.53 7.81
CA SER A 61 0.70 9.85 7.77
C SER A 61 0.20 10.82 8.85
N PHE A 62 -0.96 10.55 9.44
CA PHE A 62 -1.54 11.32 10.55
C PHE A 62 -1.14 10.83 11.94
N PHE A 63 -0.49 9.67 12.03
CA PHE A 63 -0.06 9.05 13.27
C PHE A 63 1.24 9.69 13.78
N LYS A 64 1.58 9.43 15.04
CA LYS A 64 2.77 10.00 15.70
C LYS A 64 3.69 8.89 16.22
N GLY A 65 4.99 9.16 16.29
CA GLY A 65 5.97 8.20 16.83
C GLY A 65 6.07 6.94 15.97
N ASP A 66 6.03 5.78 16.63
CA ASP A 66 6.22 4.45 16.01
C ASP A 66 4.90 3.70 15.75
N GLU A 67 3.78 4.42 15.74
CA GLU A 67 2.47 3.85 15.47
C GLU A 67 2.37 3.24 14.06
N ARG A 68 1.62 2.14 13.98
CA ARG A 68 1.39 1.38 12.75
C ARG A 68 -0.09 1.12 12.55
N VAL A 69 -0.55 1.24 11.32
CA VAL A 69 -1.90 0.81 10.90
C VAL A 69 -1.78 -0.46 10.09
N LYS A 70 -2.67 -1.40 10.37
CA LYS A 70 -2.83 -2.65 9.63
C LYS A 70 -4.21 -2.65 9.00
N LEU A 71 -4.28 -2.90 7.71
CA LEU A 71 -5.51 -2.97 6.95
C LEU A 71 -5.58 -4.34 6.29
N LEU A 72 -6.66 -5.06 6.58
CA LEU A 72 -6.96 -6.36 6.01
C LEU A 72 -8.18 -6.24 5.11
N LEU A 73 -8.00 -6.48 3.83
CA LEU A 73 -9.09 -6.64 2.88
C LEU A 73 -9.34 -8.12 2.63
N ARG A 74 -10.59 -8.54 2.83
CA ARG A 74 -11.09 -9.84 2.41
C ARG A 74 -12.17 -9.61 1.38
N SER A 75 -11.98 -10.14 0.17
CA SER A 75 -13.01 -10.09 -0.87
C SER A 75 -12.98 -11.36 -1.71
N PRO A 76 -14.10 -11.74 -2.37
CA PRO A 76 -14.09 -12.86 -3.31
C PRO A 76 -13.10 -12.69 -4.46
N ALA A 77 -12.83 -11.43 -4.86
CA ALA A 77 -11.87 -11.09 -5.92
C ALA A 77 -10.40 -11.13 -5.46
N VAL A 78 -10.16 -10.95 -4.15
CA VAL A 78 -8.84 -10.93 -3.52
C VAL A 78 -8.99 -11.59 -2.15
N GLN A 79 -8.67 -12.89 -2.06
CA GLN A 79 -8.95 -13.71 -0.86
C GLN A 79 -8.48 -13.02 0.44
N LYS A 80 -7.22 -12.57 0.45
CA LYS A 80 -6.63 -11.85 1.58
C LYS A 80 -5.57 -10.88 1.05
N LEU A 81 -5.82 -9.59 1.20
CA LEU A 81 -4.83 -8.53 1.00
C LEU A 81 -4.54 -7.91 2.36
N TYR A 82 -3.27 -7.96 2.76
CA TYR A 82 -2.76 -7.37 3.97
C TYR A 82 -1.87 -6.18 3.62
N VAL A 83 -2.12 -5.04 4.24
CA VAL A 83 -1.31 -3.84 4.09
C VAL A 83 -1.02 -3.27 5.47
N GLU A 84 0.24 -2.92 5.71
CA GLU A 84 0.69 -2.30 6.94
C GLU A 84 1.51 -1.05 6.60
N ALA A 85 1.22 0.06 7.28
CA ALA A 85 2.00 1.27 7.15
C ALA A 85 2.36 1.86 8.51
N ALA A 86 3.60 2.28 8.65
CA ALA A 86 4.09 2.99 9.83
C ALA A 86 3.98 4.51 9.64
N ALA A 87 3.93 5.25 10.75
CA ALA A 87 3.92 6.72 10.75
C ALA A 87 5.18 7.32 10.07
N VAL A 88 6.29 6.58 10.07
CA VAL A 88 7.56 6.96 9.42
C VAL A 88 7.53 6.82 7.88
N GLY A 89 6.44 6.33 7.30
CA GLY A 89 6.28 6.19 5.85
C GLY A 89 6.75 4.85 5.28
N GLU A 90 7.14 3.89 6.13
CA GLU A 90 7.34 2.50 5.70
C GLU A 90 6.00 1.85 5.39
N VAL A 91 5.89 1.21 4.21
CA VAL A 91 4.70 0.45 3.80
C VAL A 91 5.11 -0.96 3.43
N ARG A 92 4.33 -1.94 3.91
CA ARG A 92 4.50 -3.37 3.62
C ARG A 92 3.16 -3.92 3.22
N ALA A 93 3.15 -4.80 2.25
CA ALA A 93 1.91 -5.47 1.89
C ALA A 93 2.16 -6.87 1.34
N LEU A 94 1.21 -7.74 1.62
CA LEU A 94 1.20 -9.14 1.26
C LEU A 94 -0.14 -9.46 0.59
N SER A 95 -0.07 -10.02 -0.61
CA SER A 95 -1.25 -10.51 -1.31
C SER A 95 -1.14 -12.02 -1.43
N ARG A 96 -2.14 -12.74 -0.91
CA ARG A 96 -2.29 -14.16 -1.19
C ARG A 96 -3.32 -14.31 -2.30
N GLN A 97 -2.84 -14.36 -3.53
CA GLN A 97 -3.65 -14.72 -4.68
C GLN A 97 -3.46 -16.21 -4.94
N VAL A 98 -4.38 -17.03 -4.43
CA VAL A 98 -4.45 -18.45 -4.81
C VAL A 98 -4.99 -18.49 -6.24
N LEU A 99 -4.10 -18.50 -7.23
CA LEU A 99 -4.36 -19.21 -8.48
C LEU A 99 -4.63 -20.66 -8.05
N CYS A 100 -5.90 -21.09 -8.15
CA CYS A 100 -6.42 -22.43 -7.86
C CYS A 100 -5.55 -23.39 -7.02
N VAL A 101 -6.03 -23.68 -5.80
CA VAL A 101 -5.75 -24.87 -4.97
C VAL A 101 -4.30 -25.03 -4.48
N ALA A 102 -4.05 -24.63 -3.22
CA ALA A 102 -3.38 -25.47 -2.22
C ALA A 102 -3.22 -24.72 -0.88
N TRP A 103 -3.78 -25.32 0.17
CA TRP A 103 -3.37 -25.35 1.57
C TRP A 103 -2.16 -24.49 1.98
N TYR A 104 -2.33 -23.65 3.01
CA TYR A 104 -1.43 -23.63 4.18
C TYR A 104 -2.01 -22.73 5.29
N ASP A 105 -2.04 -23.31 6.50
CA ASP A 105 -2.66 -22.92 7.76
C ASP A 105 -2.38 -21.50 8.26
N ASP A 106 -3.35 -20.96 9.02
CA ASP A 106 -3.25 -19.76 9.84
C ASP A 106 -2.53 -20.13 11.15
N ASP A 107 -1.32 -19.60 11.37
CA ASP A 107 -0.70 -19.52 12.70
C ASP A 107 0.22 -18.30 12.76
N TRP A 108 -0.32 -17.16 13.20
CA TRP A 108 0.47 -16.06 13.78
C TRP A 108 -0.36 -15.41 14.88
N ALA A 109 0.01 -15.76 16.11
CA ALA A 109 -0.36 -15.15 17.37
C ALA A 109 -0.06 -13.64 17.42
#